data_AF-A0A315THM9-F1
#
_entry.id   AF-A0A315THM9-F1
#
_cell.length_a   1.000
_cell.length_b   1.000
_cell.length_c   1.000
_cell.angle_alpha   90.00
_cell.angle_beta   90.00
_cell.angle_gamma   90.00
#
_symmetry.space_group_name_H-M   'P 1'
#
loop_
_entity.id
_entity.type
_entity.pdbx_description
1 polymer ?
#
loop_
_entity_poly.entity_id
_entity_poly.type
_entity_poly.pdbx_seq_one_letter_code
_entity_poly.pdbx_strand_id
1 'polypeptide(L)'
;MHDLGQRGLRLEEEIMSSFLFATLDAGGNLPPPLGIGRELLRQGHRVRFLGHAQQATAVEATGAAFIPYRHAAPLDLAVPAPAHRQFAAMLSSFSDAGIGRDLVAEARREPPDVVVIDCLLLGAIDAAAKAGLRHVVLVHSFFAFFDGPFRHAPMGAALTLKGLPPRRVMRHAERVLVCADPLLDPAGSWDRVSWESHPDKVAWSGAVVDDVIVARAGTTSAEQLVPAPPPSAAPSSGVSTAGPPPGPPRVLVSLSSMAFPGQQEVLQKILDGAAGLPVELIVTTGAAVDPASLSAPRNAAVHRYVDHNRIMPGCSAVICHGGHATSMRALAHGLPVLVVPMHPMMDQHMVGKAISTAGAGVLLNRTSSPEQIGAALAALLASESHRKAAAYIGDRLRRAAGARAGAQILADLAG
;
A
#
# COMPACT_ATOMS: atom_id res chain seq x y z
N MET A 1 37.53 -41.97 -12.22
CA MET A 1 36.09 -41.98 -11.85
C MET A 1 35.80 -41.31 -10.50
N HIS A 2 36.70 -40.49 -9.94
CA HIS A 2 36.51 -39.84 -8.62
C HIS A 2 36.22 -38.33 -8.67
N ASP A 3 36.00 -37.74 -9.86
CA ASP A 3 35.85 -36.28 -10.04
C ASP A 3 34.45 -35.86 -10.56
N LEU A 4 33.56 -36.83 -10.85
CA LEU A 4 32.20 -36.55 -11.30
C LEU A 4 31.18 -36.49 -10.15
N GLY A 5 31.54 -36.99 -8.96
CA GLY A 5 30.66 -37.01 -7.78
C GLY A 5 30.61 -35.70 -6.98
N GLN A 6 31.64 -34.84 -7.07
CA GLN A 6 31.67 -33.55 -6.35
C GLN A 6 31.14 -32.37 -7.17
N ARG A 7 31.06 -32.49 -8.51
CA ARG A 7 30.43 -31.47 -9.36
C ARG A 7 28.89 -31.51 -9.32
N GLY A 8 28.30 -32.65 -8.94
CA GLY A 8 26.85 -32.80 -8.77
C GLY A 8 26.31 -32.29 -7.43
N LEU A 9 27.17 -32.09 -6.42
CA LEU A 9 26.77 -31.63 -5.07
C LEU A 9 26.98 -30.12 -4.84
N ARG A 10 27.55 -29.39 -5.82
CA ARG A 10 27.72 -27.93 -5.79
C ARG A 10 26.68 -27.16 -6.59
N LEU A 11 25.66 -27.82 -7.13
CA LEU A 11 24.68 -27.21 -8.03
C LEU A 11 23.33 -26.84 -7.37
N GLU A 12 23.18 -27.02 -6.05
CA GLU A 12 21.95 -26.63 -5.32
C GLU A 12 22.24 -25.99 -3.93
N GLU A 13 23.41 -25.39 -3.72
CA GLU A 13 23.44 -24.22 -2.82
C GLU A 13 22.99 -23.04 -3.69
N GLU A 14 21.67 -22.82 -3.78
CA GLU A 14 21.13 -21.55 -4.26
C GLU A 14 21.90 -20.43 -3.56
N ILE A 15 22.65 -19.62 -4.31
CA ILE A 15 23.52 -18.60 -3.74
C ILE A 15 22.66 -17.71 -2.86
N MET A 16 22.88 -17.80 -1.55
CA MET A 16 22.16 -17.03 -0.56
C MET A 16 22.58 -15.56 -0.64
N SER A 17 21.88 -14.79 -1.47
CA SER A 17 22.01 -13.33 -1.54
C SER A 17 21.44 -12.64 -0.30
N SER A 18 21.89 -11.41 -0.07
CA SER A 18 21.55 -10.58 1.08
C SER A 18 21.00 -9.22 0.65
N PHE A 19 19.89 -8.81 1.28
CA PHE A 19 19.12 -7.62 0.92
C PHE A 19 18.94 -6.71 2.13
N LEU A 20 19.13 -5.40 1.92
CA LEU A 20 18.85 -4.37 2.92
C LEU A 20 17.78 -3.42 2.39
N PHE A 21 16.60 -3.43 3.02
CA PHE A 21 15.50 -2.52 2.71
C PHE A 21 15.61 -1.26 3.56
N ALA A 22 15.40 -0.09 2.97
CA ALA A 22 15.23 1.19 3.67
C ALA A 22 13.81 1.72 3.42
N THR A 23 13.01 1.84 4.47
CA THR A 23 11.57 2.10 4.36
C THR A 23 11.11 3.33 5.15
N LEU A 24 10.03 3.95 4.70
CA LEU A 24 9.40 5.11 5.34
C LEU A 24 8.10 4.69 6.04
N ASP A 25 7.87 5.22 7.24
CA ASP A 25 6.60 5.02 7.95
C ASP A 25 5.56 6.08 7.56
N ALA A 26 4.95 5.84 6.40
CA ALA A 26 3.86 6.67 5.86
C ALA A 26 2.66 5.81 5.42
N GLY A 27 2.40 4.73 6.15
CA GLY A 27 1.27 3.82 5.93
C GLY A 27 1.39 2.94 4.68
N GLY A 28 1.09 3.49 3.50
CA GLY A 28 1.03 2.74 2.23
C GLY A 28 2.37 2.29 1.65
N ASN A 29 3.47 2.69 2.27
CA ASN A 29 4.84 2.47 1.78
C ASN A 29 5.36 1.08 2.18
N LEU A 30 4.91 0.58 3.32
CA LEU A 30 5.45 -0.61 3.96
C LEU A 30 4.93 -1.95 3.37
N PRO A 31 3.66 -2.09 2.92
CA PRO A 31 3.17 -3.39 2.44
C PRO A 31 3.97 -3.98 1.26
N PRO A 32 4.31 -3.23 0.18
CA PRO A 32 5.09 -3.79 -0.92
C PRO A 32 6.48 -4.33 -0.53
N PRO A 33 7.35 -3.57 0.19
CA PRO A 33 8.65 -4.10 0.60
C PRO A 33 8.52 -5.26 1.60
N LEU A 34 7.52 -5.29 2.50
CA LEU A 34 7.28 -6.46 3.36
C LEU A 34 6.91 -7.71 2.56
N GLY A 35 6.02 -7.57 1.57
CA GLY A 35 5.61 -8.68 0.71
C GLY A 35 6.80 -9.27 -0.06
N ILE A 36 7.61 -8.41 -0.66
CA ILE A 36 8.83 -8.80 -1.39
C ILE A 36 9.87 -9.40 -0.44
N GLY A 37 10.10 -8.79 0.72
CA GLY A 37 11.05 -9.28 1.72
C GLY A 37 10.69 -10.68 2.23
N ARG A 38 9.41 -10.93 2.52
CA ARG A 38 8.91 -12.26 2.90
C ARG A 38 9.16 -13.31 1.81
N GLU A 39 8.99 -12.93 0.55
CA GLU A 39 9.21 -13.83 -0.57
C GLU A 39 10.71 -14.13 -0.79
N LEU A 40 11.59 -13.13 -0.63
CA LEU A 40 13.04 -13.34 -0.62
C LEU A 40 13.47 -14.29 0.50
N LEU A 41 12.93 -14.11 1.72
CA LEU A 41 13.16 -15.04 2.84
C LEU A 41 12.69 -16.47 2.52
N ARG A 42 11.53 -16.61 1.85
CA ARG A 42 11.00 -17.91 1.41
C ARG A 42 11.91 -18.60 0.39
N GLN A 43 12.64 -17.82 -0.41
CA GLN A 43 13.66 -18.28 -1.36
C GLN A 43 15.03 -18.52 -0.70
N GLY A 44 15.13 -18.42 0.63
CA GLY A 44 16.36 -18.70 1.38
C GLY A 44 17.34 -17.53 1.47
N HIS A 45 17.01 -16.36 0.91
CA HIS A 45 17.86 -15.16 1.00
C HIS A 45 17.84 -14.52 2.38
N ARG A 46 18.88 -13.74 2.69
CA ARG A 46 18.95 -12.96 3.94
C ARG A 46 18.32 -11.59 3.75
N VAL A 47 17.35 -11.22 4.59
CA VAL A 47 16.64 -9.92 4.48
C VAL A 47 16.72 -9.13 5.79
N ARG A 48 17.11 -7.86 5.67
CA ARG A 48 17.12 -6.87 6.76
C ARG A 48 16.32 -5.63 6.36
N PHE A 49 15.68 -5.00 7.33
CA PHE A 49 14.98 -3.73 7.14
C PHE A 49 15.55 -2.67 8.08
N LEU A 50 15.89 -1.53 7.50
CA LEU A 50 16.18 -0.29 8.17
C LEU A 50 14.94 0.62 8.08
N GLY A 51 14.41 1.07 9.23
CA GLY A 51 13.14 1.78 9.27
C GLY A 51 12.89 2.56 10.56
N HIS A 52 11.73 3.22 10.66
CA HIS A 52 11.27 3.85 11.90
C HIS A 52 10.86 2.80 12.92
N ALA A 53 11.12 3.04 14.21
CA ALA A 53 10.93 2.05 15.28
C ALA A 53 9.51 1.44 15.33
N GLN A 54 8.50 2.21 14.93
CA GLN A 54 7.10 1.81 14.84
C GLN A 54 6.86 0.65 13.85
N GLN A 55 7.77 0.43 12.91
CA GLN A 55 7.69 -0.61 11.89
C GLN A 55 8.21 -1.97 12.38
N ALA A 56 8.87 -2.03 13.54
CA ALA A 56 9.54 -3.22 14.06
C ALA A 56 8.63 -4.45 14.06
N THR A 57 7.46 -4.35 14.72
CA THR A 57 6.50 -5.46 14.82
C THR A 57 6.05 -5.99 13.47
N ALA A 58 5.80 -5.09 12.50
CA ALA A 58 5.33 -5.48 11.17
C ALA A 58 6.44 -6.16 10.34
N VAL A 59 7.68 -5.68 10.47
CA VAL A 59 8.86 -6.29 9.84
C VAL A 59 9.16 -7.65 10.45
N GLU A 60 9.26 -7.73 11.77
CA GLU A 60 9.63 -8.96 12.48
C GLU A 60 8.61 -10.09 12.26
N ALA A 61 7.33 -9.75 12.09
CA ALA A 61 6.28 -10.70 11.70
C ALA A 61 6.53 -11.39 10.34
N THR A 62 7.39 -10.83 9.48
CA THR A 62 7.81 -11.48 8.22
C THR A 62 8.95 -12.47 8.41
N GLY A 63 9.62 -12.48 9.56
CA GLY A 63 10.87 -13.19 9.82
C GLY A 63 12.14 -12.41 9.46
N ALA A 64 12.01 -11.21 8.89
CA ALA A 64 13.14 -10.34 8.60
C ALA A 64 13.72 -9.68 9.86
N ALA A 65 15.02 -9.42 9.86
CA ALA A 65 15.64 -8.65 10.94
C ALA A 65 15.35 -7.15 10.79
N PHE A 66 15.00 -6.49 11.89
CA PHE A 66 14.71 -5.05 11.93
C PHE A 66 15.87 -4.27 12.57
N ILE A 67 16.20 -3.12 11.97
CA ILE A 67 17.16 -2.15 12.46
C ILE A 67 16.47 -0.78 12.51
N PRO A 68 16.34 -0.13 13.69
CA PRO A 68 15.78 1.20 13.75
C PRO A 68 16.77 2.25 13.23
N TYR A 69 16.26 3.29 12.58
CA TYR A 69 17.03 4.51 12.34
C TYR A 69 17.53 5.10 13.66
N ARG A 70 18.81 5.53 13.68
CA ARG A 70 19.46 6.16 14.83
C ARG A 70 19.46 7.68 14.71
N HIS A 71 19.53 8.20 13.49
CA HIS A 71 19.69 9.62 13.21
C HIS A 71 18.53 10.22 12.44
N ALA A 72 17.50 9.44 12.09
CA ALA A 72 16.31 9.96 11.41
C ALA A 72 15.57 10.96 12.30
N ALA A 73 15.09 12.03 11.70
CA ALA A 73 14.18 12.96 12.35
C ALA A 73 12.89 12.23 12.76
N PRO A 74 12.33 12.51 13.94
CA PRO A 74 11.02 11.99 14.32
C PRO A 74 9.97 12.34 13.27
N LEU A 75 9.26 11.32 12.80
CA LEU A 75 8.16 11.46 11.87
C LEU A 75 6.94 10.78 12.47
N ASP A 76 5.89 11.55 12.69
CA ASP A 76 4.57 11.02 13.01
C ASP A 76 3.54 11.72 12.11
N LEU A 77 3.19 11.05 11.02
CA LEU A 77 2.19 11.54 10.06
C LEU A 77 0.76 11.22 10.50
N ALA A 78 0.57 10.53 11.63
CA ALA A 78 -0.75 10.28 12.20
C ALA A 78 -1.23 11.45 13.08
N VAL A 79 -0.34 12.34 13.50
CA VAL A 79 -0.69 13.54 14.27
C VAL A 79 -1.21 14.65 13.33
N PRO A 80 -2.44 15.15 13.53
CA PRO A 80 -2.94 16.28 12.77
C PRO A 80 -2.07 17.51 12.94
N ALA A 81 -1.69 18.14 11.82
CA ALA A 81 -0.90 19.36 11.83
C ALA A 81 -1.35 20.29 10.69
N PRO A 82 -1.11 21.61 10.80
CA PRO A 82 -1.35 22.54 9.70
C PRO A 82 -0.56 22.14 8.44
N ALA A 83 -1.12 22.41 7.27
CA ALA A 83 -0.56 21.97 5.98
C ALA A 83 0.93 22.35 5.78
N HIS A 84 1.34 23.54 6.22
CA HIS A 84 2.75 23.97 6.12
C HIS A 84 3.69 23.13 7.00
N ARG A 85 3.25 22.70 8.19
CA ARG A 85 4.03 21.81 9.07
C ARG A 85 4.08 20.39 8.51
N GLN A 86 2.97 19.89 7.96
CA GLN A 86 2.95 18.58 7.28
C GLN A 86 3.89 18.58 6.08
N PHE A 87 3.85 19.63 5.26
CA PHE A 87 4.77 19.82 4.14
C PHE A 87 6.22 19.84 4.60
N ALA A 88 6.55 20.62 5.64
CA ALA A 88 7.90 20.69 6.19
C ALA A 88 8.38 19.33 6.75
N ALA A 89 7.49 18.59 7.43
CA ALA A 89 7.79 17.26 7.94
C ALA A 89 8.08 16.26 6.80
N MET A 90 7.22 16.19 5.78
CA MET A 90 7.45 15.35 4.60
C MET A 90 8.74 15.72 3.88
N LEU A 91 8.98 17.02 3.64
CA LEU A 91 10.21 17.49 3.01
C LEU A 91 11.45 17.10 3.83
N SER A 92 11.38 17.26 5.16
CA SER A 92 12.45 16.87 6.07
C SER A 92 12.75 15.37 5.96
N SER A 93 11.71 14.52 6.03
CA SER A 93 11.86 13.07 5.95
C SER A 93 12.37 12.58 4.59
N PHE A 94 11.87 13.14 3.49
CA PHE A 94 12.29 12.74 2.14
C PHE A 94 13.76 13.11 1.83
N SER A 95 14.27 14.15 2.49
CA SER A 95 15.63 14.66 2.33
C SER A 95 16.53 14.42 3.55
N ASP A 96 16.14 13.49 4.43
CA ASP A 96 16.82 13.28 5.70
C ASP A 96 18.21 12.66 5.51
N ALA A 97 19.25 13.43 5.82
CA ALA A 97 20.63 12.97 5.76
C ALA A 97 20.97 11.96 6.88
N GLY A 98 20.21 11.93 7.98
CA GLY A 98 20.30 10.93 9.05
C GLY A 98 19.94 9.53 8.54
N ILE A 99 18.83 9.41 7.80
CA ILE A 99 18.43 8.15 7.15
C ILE A 99 19.54 7.66 6.20
N GLY A 100 20.09 8.55 5.36
CA GLY A 100 21.18 8.19 4.45
C GLY A 100 22.45 7.76 5.17
N ARG A 101 22.81 8.42 6.29
CA ARG A 101 23.96 8.03 7.13
C ARG A 101 23.77 6.65 7.76
N ASP A 102 22.58 6.37 8.29
CA ASP A 102 22.27 5.07 8.90
C ASP A 102 22.29 3.95 7.85
N LEU A 103 21.74 4.20 6.66
CA LEU A 103 21.77 3.26 5.55
C LEU A 103 23.20 2.89 5.15
N VAL A 104 24.05 3.89 4.94
CA VAL A 104 25.46 3.66 4.55
C VAL A 104 26.23 3.00 5.68
N ALA A 105 25.98 3.37 6.94
CA ALA A 105 26.65 2.76 8.09
C ALA A 105 26.28 1.27 8.23
N GLU A 106 25.00 0.93 8.09
CA GLU A 106 24.52 -0.44 8.19
C GLU A 106 25.00 -1.29 7.00
N ALA A 107 24.99 -0.73 5.79
CA ALA A 107 25.54 -1.39 4.60
C ALA A 107 27.06 -1.60 4.70
N ARG A 108 27.81 -0.75 5.42
CA ARG A 108 29.25 -0.98 5.67
C ARG A 108 29.51 -1.98 6.79
N ARG A 109 28.69 -1.96 7.84
CA ARG A 109 28.78 -2.90 8.97
C ARG A 109 28.58 -4.33 8.50
N GLU A 110 27.61 -4.52 7.62
CA GLU A 110 27.25 -5.82 7.07
C GLU A 110 26.79 -5.61 5.62
N PRO A 111 27.69 -5.80 4.64
CA PRO A 111 27.41 -5.56 3.23
C PRO A 111 26.24 -6.38 2.69
N PRO A 112 25.19 -5.75 2.13
CA PRO A 112 24.18 -6.42 1.32
C PRO A 112 24.64 -6.51 -0.15
N ASP A 113 24.14 -7.50 -0.87
CA ASP A 113 24.32 -7.62 -2.33
C ASP A 113 23.48 -6.56 -3.06
N VAL A 114 22.28 -6.27 -2.54
CA VAL A 114 21.40 -5.22 -3.06
C VAL A 114 20.74 -4.43 -1.93
N VAL A 115 20.75 -3.11 -2.06
CA VAL A 115 19.98 -2.20 -1.20
C VAL A 115 18.67 -1.82 -1.90
N VAL A 116 17.53 -1.91 -1.22
CA VAL A 116 16.22 -1.53 -1.77
C VAL A 116 15.69 -0.34 -1.00
N ILE A 117 15.43 0.78 -1.67
CA ILE A 117 15.12 2.06 -1.03
C ILE A 117 13.78 2.58 -1.52
N ASP A 118 12.88 2.95 -0.61
CA ASP A 118 11.61 3.58 -0.96
C ASP A 118 11.82 4.87 -1.78
N CYS A 119 11.00 5.08 -2.82
CA CYS A 119 11.12 6.20 -3.76
C CYS A 119 10.98 7.59 -3.11
N LEU A 120 10.39 7.69 -1.92
CA LEU A 120 10.28 8.95 -1.18
C LEU A 120 11.56 9.31 -0.41
N LEU A 121 12.43 8.34 -0.13
CA LEU A 121 13.68 8.55 0.63
C LEU A 121 14.81 9.05 -0.28
N LEU A 122 14.60 10.17 -0.98
CA LEU A 122 15.57 10.73 -1.94
C LEU A 122 16.94 11.02 -1.31
N GLY A 123 16.98 11.46 -0.05
CA GLY A 123 18.23 11.63 0.69
C GLY A 123 19.01 10.32 0.87
N ALA A 124 18.29 9.21 1.09
CA ALA A 124 18.89 7.88 1.22
C ALA A 124 19.36 7.32 -0.13
N ILE A 125 18.58 7.54 -1.19
CA ILE A 125 18.95 7.16 -2.57
C ILE A 125 20.23 7.89 -3.01
N ASP A 126 20.30 9.20 -2.79
CA ASP A 126 21.50 9.99 -3.12
C ASP A 126 22.72 9.57 -2.27
N ALA A 127 22.51 9.26 -0.98
CA ALA A 127 23.58 8.74 -0.12
C ALA A 127 24.09 7.36 -0.57
N ALA A 128 23.20 6.45 -0.95
CA ALA A 128 23.56 5.13 -1.47
C ALA A 128 24.36 5.24 -2.77
N ALA A 129 23.92 6.10 -3.69
CA ALA A 129 24.64 6.38 -4.94
C ALA A 129 26.05 6.94 -4.70
N LYS A 130 26.19 7.93 -3.82
CA LYS A 130 27.50 8.52 -3.44
C LYS A 130 28.42 7.52 -2.74
N ALA A 131 27.86 6.56 -2.02
CA ALA A 131 28.61 5.49 -1.36
C ALA A 131 28.95 4.32 -2.28
N GLY A 132 28.50 4.33 -3.55
CA GLY A 132 28.74 3.25 -4.51
C GLY A 132 27.96 1.97 -4.18
N LEU A 133 26.85 2.06 -3.45
CA LEU A 133 26.03 0.89 -3.12
C LEU A 133 25.18 0.50 -4.34
N ARG A 134 25.16 -0.80 -4.64
CA ARG A 134 24.24 -1.40 -5.61
C ARG A 134 22.82 -1.28 -5.06
N HIS A 135 21.99 -0.44 -5.67
CA HIS A 135 20.67 -0.13 -5.11
C HIS A 135 19.55 -0.09 -6.14
N VAL A 136 18.35 -0.41 -5.66
CA VAL A 136 17.08 -0.37 -6.39
C VAL A 136 16.16 0.63 -5.70
N VAL A 137 15.46 1.45 -6.50
CA VAL A 137 14.39 2.30 -5.99
C VAL A 137 13.08 1.56 -6.08
N LEU A 138 12.41 1.34 -4.96
CA LEU A 138 11.10 0.72 -4.88
C LEU A 138 10.01 1.80 -4.92
N VAL A 139 9.12 1.70 -5.90
CA VAL A 139 7.96 2.58 -6.05
C VAL A 139 6.73 1.82 -5.57
N HIS A 140 6.18 2.22 -4.43
CA HIS A 140 5.06 1.52 -3.75
C HIS A 140 3.66 1.87 -4.31
N SER A 141 3.58 2.76 -5.31
CA SER A 141 2.35 3.24 -5.94
C SER A 141 2.57 3.51 -7.44
N PHE A 142 1.71 4.30 -8.09
CA PHE A 142 1.80 4.61 -9.51
C PHE A 142 3.07 5.40 -9.83
N PHE A 143 3.90 4.81 -10.69
CA PHE A 143 5.11 5.42 -11.23
C PHE A 143 4.79 6.69 -12.03
N ALA A 144 3.66 6.73 -12.74
CA ALA A 144 3.22 7.95 -13.45
C ALA A 144 3.07 9.16 -12.52
N PHE A 145 2.72 8.95 -11.26
CA PHE A 145 2.63 10.01 -10.28
C PHE A 145 4.03 10.56 -9.94
N PHE A 146 4.98 9.67 -9.66
CA PHE A 146 6.34 10.03 -9.24
C PHE A 146 7.19 10.64 -10.37
N ASP A 147 7.12 10.09 -11.58
CA ASP A 147 7.81 10.65 -12.77
C ASP A 147 7.00 11.76 -13.48
N GLY A 148 5.86 12.16 -12.89
CA GLY A 148 4.95 13.19 -13.40
C GLY A 148 4.59 14.22 -12.33
N PRO A 149 3.33 14.29 -11.85
CA PRO A 149 2.88 15.32 -10.90
C PRO A 149 3.78 15.57 -9.70
N PHE A 150 4.32 14.53 -9.05
CA PHE A 150 5.17 14.69 -7.86
C PHE A 150 6.40 15.57 -8.10
N ARG A 151 7.10 15.37 -9.23
CA ARG A 151 8.33 16.11 -9.56
C ARG A 151 8.07 17.58 -9.87
N HIS A 152 6.88 17.90 -10.39
CA HIS A 152 6.48 19.24 -10.78
C HIS A 152 5.72 19.98 -9.68
N ALA A 153 5.26 19.28 -8.65
CA ALA A 153 4.63 19.86 -7.49
C ALA A 153 5.62 20.69 -6.65
N PRO A 154 5.13 21.60 -5.78
CA PRO A 154 5.96 22.32 -4.81
C PRO A 154 6.94 21.43 -4.02
N MET A 155 6.55 20.19 -3.71
CA MET A 155 7.42 19.22 -3.05
C MET A 155 8.65 18.88 -3.91
N GLY A 156 8.45 18.51 -5.19
CA GLY A 156 9.54 18.20 -6.11
C GLY A 156 10.47 19.40 -6.38
N ALA A 157 9.92 20.61 -6.46
CA ALA A 157 10.71 21.84 -6.57
C ALA A 157 11.58 22.09 -5.32
N ALA A 158 11.00 21.95 -4.12
CA ALA A 158 11.72 22.11 -2.86
C ALA A 158 12.84 21.06 -2.71
N LEU A 159 12.60 19.81 -3.08
CA LEU A 159 13.62 18.75 -3.10
C LEU A 159 14.75 19.06 -4.08
N THR A 160 14.42 19.60 -5.26
CA THR A 160 15.41 20.04 -6.25
C THR A 160 16.30 21.16 -5.70
N LEU A 161 15.72 22.15 -4.99
CA LEU A 161 16.48 23.21 -4.32
C LEU A 161 17.40 22.67 -3.22
N LYS A 162 17.03 21.56 -2.58
CA LYS A 162 17.91 20.83 -1.64
C LYS A 162 18.98 19.97 -2.33
N GLY A 163 19.13 20.07 -3.65
CA GLY A 163 20.09 19.28 -4.42
C GLY A 163 19.65 17.85 -4.73
N LEU A 164 18.36 17.54 -4.51
CA LEU A 164 17.77 16.21 -4.71
C LEU A 164 16.68 16.21 -5.80
N PRO A 165 16.99 16.57 -7.06
CA PRO A 165 16.02 16.51 -8.15
C PRO A 165 15.50 15.06 -8.33
N PRO A 166 14.20 14.76 -8.10
CA PRO A 166 13.71 13.39 -7.94
C PRO A 166 14.08 12.46 -9.08
N ARG A 167 13.81 12.86 -10.33
CA ARG A 167 14.10 12.06 -11.53
C ARG A 167 15.59 11.74 -11.67
N ARG A 168 16.47 12.69 -11.36
CA ARG A 168 17.93 12.49 -11.44
C ARG A 168 18.42 11.57 -10.32
N VAL A 169 17.91 11.74 -9.10
CA VAL A 169 18.26 10.88 -7.96
C VAL A 169 17.84 9.43 -8.22
N MET A 170 16.60 9.20 -8.68
CA MET A 170 16.12 7.87 -9.05
C MET A 170 16.91 7.24 -10.22
N ARG A 171 17.50 8.07 -11.10
CA ARG A 171 18.36 7.60 -12.20
C ARG A 171 19.68 7.02 -11.75
N HIS A 172 20.11 7.20 -10.50
CA HIS A 172 21.34 6.58 -10.00
C HIS A 172 21.16 5.11 -9.59
N ALA A 173 19.93 4.64 -9.42
CA ALA A 173 19.66 3.25 -9.08
C ALA A 173 19.94 2.31 -10.26
N GLU A 174 20.26 1.06 -9.98
CA GLU A 174 20.35 0.00 -10.99
C GLU A 174 19.00 -0.22 -11.67
N ARG A 175 17.94 -0.27 -10.86
CA ARG A 175 16.55 -0.43 -11.30
C ARG A 175 15.59 0.45 -10.49
N VAL A 176 14.48 0.79 -11.12
CA VAL A 176 13.27 1.32 -10.47
C VAL A 176 12.24 0.19 -10.50
N LEU A 177 11.96 -0.40 -9.34
CA LEU A 177 11.01 -1.50 -9.17
C LEU A 177 9.62 -0.94 -8.82
N VAL A 178 8.69 -1.03 -9.77
CA VAL A 178 7.33 -0.49 -9.65
C VAL A 178 6.38 -1.57 -9.16
N CYS A 179 5.80 -1.34 -7.98
CA CYS A 179 4.87 -2.23 -7.30
C CYS A 179 3.41 -1.83 -7.54
N ALA A 180 3.06 -1.60 -8.81
CA ALA A 180 1.72 -1.22 -9.26
C ALA A 180 1.27 -2.06 -10.46
N ASP A 181 -0.05 -2.15 -10.69
CA ASP A 181 -0.59 -2.83 -11.87
C ASP A 181 -0.35 -1.96 -13.12
N PRO A 182 0.38 -2.44 -14.14
CA PRO A 182 0.70 -1.64 -15.32
C PRO A 182 -0.51 -1.29 -16.19
N LEU A 183 -1.68 -1.94 -16.03
CA LEU A 183 -2.88 -1.49 -16.75
C LEU A 183 -3.64 -0.39 -16.02
N LEU A 184 -3.43 -0.23 -14.70
CA LEU A 184 -4.03 0.85 -13.93
C LEU A 184 -3.12 2.06 -13.83
N ASP A 185 -1.80 1.85 -13.80
CA ASP A 185 -0.83 2.92 -13.80
C ASP A 185 -0.69 3.51 -15.21
N PRO A 186 -0.95 4.81 -15.43
CA PRO A 186 -0.75 5.44 -16.73
C PRO A 186 0.65 5.25 -17.32
N ALA A 187 1.67 5.02 -16.48
CA ALA A 187 3.03 4.78 -16.94
C ALA A 187 3.23 3.39 -17.56
N GLY A 188 2.32 2.44 -17.33
CA GLY A 188 2.41 1.12 -17.95
C GLY A 188 2.16 1.13 -19.46
N SER A 189 1.57 2.20 -20.00
CA SER A 189 1.45 2.44 -21.45
C SER A 189 2.47 3.42 -22.00
N TRP A 190 3.41 3.93 -21.20
CA TRP A 190 4.45 4.81 -21.71
C TRP A 190 5.43 4.02 -22.57
N ASP A 191 5.79 4.57 -23.73
CA ASP A 191 6.87 4.00 -24.52
C ASP A 191 8.14 3.93 -23.65
N ARG A 192 8.84 2.79 -23.72
CA ARG A 192 10.15 2.56 -23.05
C ARG A 192 11.19 3.63 -23.46
N VAL A 193 10.90 4.36 -24.54
CA VAL A 193 11.61 5.51 -25.10
C VAL A 193 11.59 6.74 -24.16
N SER A 194 10.63 6.91 -23.25
CA SER A 194 10.61 8.08 -22.33
C SER A 194 11.78 8.12 -21.32
N TRP A 195 12.39 6.96 -21.06
CA TRP A 195 13.65 6.76 -20.33
C TRP A 195 14.79 6.39 -21.30
N GLU A 196 14.72 6.93 -22.52
CA GLU A 196 15.49 6.79 -23.77
C GLU A 196 16.93 6.27 -23.68
N SER A 197 17.67 6.56 -22.62
CA SER A 197 19.02 6.06 -22.44
C SER A 197 19.07 4.64 -21.84
N HIS A 198 18.07 4.21 -21.05
CA HIS A 198 18.08 2.95 -20.27
C HIS A 198 16.67 2.28 -20.26
N PRO A 199 16.24 1.66 -21.37
CA PRO A 199 14.89 1.08 -21.53
C PRO A 199 14.56 -0.07 -20.57
N ASP A 200 15.58 -0.65 -19.94
CA ASP A 200 15.42 -1.71 -18.93
C ASP A 200 15.39 -1.16 -17.50
N LYS A 201 15.56 0.14 -17.28
CA LYS A 201 15.70 0.68 -15.92
C LYS A 201 14.45 0.52 -15.06
N VAL A 202 13.27 0.58 -15.66
CA VAL A 202 11.99 0.42 -14.96
C VAL A 202 11.53 -1.03 -15.09
N ALA A 203 11.36 -1.70 -13.95
CA ALA A 203 10.86 -3.07 -13.88
C ALA A 203 9.56 -3.11 -13.09
N TRP A 204 8.59 -3.91 -13.53
CA TRP A 204 7.28 -3.99 -12.91
C TRP A 204 7.15 -5.33 -12.19
N SER A 205 6.91 -5.30 -10.87
CA SER A 205 6.51 -6.50 -10.13
C SER A 205 5.01 -6.78 -10.25
N GLY A 206 4.23 -5.76 -10.65
CA GLY A 206 2.78 -5.74 -10.47
C GLY A 206 2.41 -5.22 -9.08
N ALA A 207 1.12 -5.04 -8.80
CA ALA A 207 0.71 -4.65 -7.46
C ALA A 207 1.00 -5.79 -6.46
N VAL A 208 1.70 -5.46 -5.37
CA VAL A 208 1.94 -6.42 -4.28
C VAL A 208 0.70 -6.46 -3.39
N VAL A 209 -0.09 -7.52 -3.56
CA VAL A 209 -1.36 -7.72 -2.83
C VAL A 209 -1.34 -8.98 -1.97
N ASP A 210 -0.20 -9.66 -1.82
CA ASP A 210 -0.11 -11.04 -1.31
C ASP A 210 -0.64 -11.25 0.13
N ASP A 211 -0.81 -10.19 0.92
CA ASP A 211 -1.50 -10.28 2.22
C ASP A 211 -3.01 -10.55 2.09
N VAL A 212 -3.55 -10.53 0.87
CA VAL A 212 -4.95 -10.83 0.51
C VAL A 212 -5.24 -12.34 0.47
N ILE A 213 -4.22 -13.20 0.31
CA ILE A 213 -4.43 -14.61 -0.12
C ILE A 213 -4.15 -15.64 0.97
N VAL A 214 -3.38 -15.32 2.01
CA VAL A 214 -3.00 -16.30 3.06
C VAL A 214 -4.22 -16.78 3.89
N ALA A 215 -5.33 -16.04 3.89
CA ALA A 215 -6.55 -16.46 4.58
C ALA A 215 -7.34 -17.60 3.89
N ARG A 216 -6.94 -18.06 2.69
CA ARG A 216 -7.65 -19.14 1.96
C ARG A 216 -6.99 -20.52 2.00
N ALA A 217 -5.89 -20.70 2.70
CA ALA A 217 -5.31 -22.02 2.96
C ALA A 217 -5.16 -22.21 4.48
N GLY A 218 -6.22 -22.76 5.09
CA GLY A 218 -6.29 -23.33 6.43
C GLY A 218 -5.32 -22.80 7.50
N THR A 219 -5.83 -22.00 8.44
CA THR A 219 -5.54 -22.19 9.87
C THR A 219 -6.46 -21.32 10.72
N THR A 220 -6.94 -21.95 11.78
CA THR A 220 -7.75 -21.47 12.88
C THR A 220 -6.98 -20.53 13.82
N SER A 221 -7.76 -19.70 14.52
CA SER A 221 -7.46 -19.08 15.82
C SER A 221 -6.47 -17.91 15.86
N ALA A 222 -7.02 -16.69 15.76
CA ALA A 222 -6.72 -15.63 16.71
C ALA A 222 -7.99 -14.78 16.91
N GLU A 223 -8.62 -14.99 18.06
CA GLU A 223 -9.84 -14.39 18.57
C GLU A 223 -9.77 -12.86 18.74
N GLN A 224 -10.97 -12.26 18.67
CA GLN A 224 -11.39 -10.97 19.24
C GLN A 224 -11.00 -9.67 18.51
N LEU A 225 -11.91 -9.17 17.67
CA LEU A 225 -12.43 -7.78 17.68
C LEU A 225 -13.50 -7.52 16.60
N VAL A 226 -14.47 -8.43 16.43
CA VAL A 226 -15.72 -8.11 15.72
C VAL A 226 -16.87 -8.41 16.70
N PRO A 227 -17.59 -7.39 17.22
CA PRO A 227 -18.80 -7.66 17.97
C PRO A 227 -19.80 -8.40 17.07
N ALA A 228 -20.45 -9.42 17.61
CA ALA A 228 -21.54 -10.10 16.93
C ALA A 228 -22.67 -9.10 16.58
N PRO A 229 -23.39 -9.30 15.45
CA PRO A 229 -24.57 -8.50 15.14
C PRO A 229 -25.62 -8.61 16.25
N PRO A 230 -26.50 -7.60 16.44
CA PRO A 230 -27.53 -7.64 17.48
C PRO A 230 -28.45 -8.87 17.30
N PRO A 231 -28.95 -9.47 18.40
CA PRO A 231 -29.73 -10.69 18.33
C PRO A 231 -31.04 -10.45 17.55
N SER A 232 -31.18 -11.15 16.43
CA SER A 232 -32.45 -11.31 15.72
C SER A 232 -33.41 -12.11 16.61
N ALA A 233 -34.69 -11.72 16.61
CA ALA A 233 -35.75 -12.34 17.41
C ALA A 233 -35.88 -13.85 17.13
N ALA A 234 -36.28 -14.59 18.17
CA ALA A 234 -36.34 -16.06 18.24
C ALA A 234 -37.08 -16.74 17.07
N PRO A 235 -36.71 -17.98 16.70
CA PRO A 235 -37.31 -18.68 15.57
C PRO A 235 -38.68 -19.27 15.91
N SER A 236 -39.68 -18.98 15.09
CA SER A 236 -40.88 -19.81 14.97
C SER A 236 -40.53 -21.08 14.20
N SER A 237 -40.85 -22.23 14.77
CA SER A 237 -40.61 -23.57 14.24
C SER A 237 -41.23 -23.79 12.86
N GLY A 238 -40.39 -24.08 11.87
CA GLY A 238 -40.78 -24.56 10.55
C GLY A 238 -39.53 -24.80 9.70
N VAL A 239 -39.22 -26.07 9.41
CA VAL A 239 -38.05 -26.46 8.61
C VAL A 239 -38.19 -25.87 7.20
N SER A 240 -37.28 -24.98 6.83
CA SER A 240 -37.09 -24.49 5.46
C SER A 240 -35.63 -24.67 5.07
N THR A 241 -35.38 -25.39 3.98
CA THR A 241 -34.05 -25.68 3.40
C THR A 241 -33.50 -24.52 2.56
N ALA A 242 -33.80 -23.28 2.94
CA ALA A 242 -33.17 -22.09 2.38
C ALA A 242 -32.16 -21.55 3.40
N GLY A 243 -30.91 -21.35 2.99
CA GLY A 243 -29.93 -20.65 3.83
C GLY A 243 -30.48 -19.30 4.31
N PRO A 244 -29.98 -18.76 5.43
CA PRO A 244 -30.45 -17.47 5.94
C PRO A 244 -30.39 -16.43 4.81
N PRO A 245 -31.38 -15.53 4.70
CA PRO A 245 -31.35 -14.48 3.69
C PRO A 245 -30.04 -13.70 3.85
N PRO A 246 -29.38 -13.32 2.73
CA PRO A 246 -28.16 -12.52 2.84
C PRO A 246 -28.49 -11.25 3.63
N GLY A 247 -27.70 -11.00 4.68
CA GLY A 247 -27.78 -9.76 5.43
C GLY A 247 -27.51 -8.53 4.54
N PRO A 248 -27.69 -7.31 5.07
CA PRO A 248 -27.40 -6.11 4.30
C PRO A 248 -25.95 -6.12 3.77
N PRO A 249 -25.69 -5.58 2.57
CA PRO A 249 -24.33 -5.48 2.04
C PRO A 249 -23.43 -4.69 3.01
N ARG A 250 -22.28 -5.28 3.32
CA ARG A 250 -21.28 -4.66 4.20
C ARG A 250 -20.34 -3.76 3.42
N VAL A 251 -20.09 -2.56 3.92
CA VAL A 251 -19.22 -1.55 3.29
C VAL A 251 -18.12 -1.17 4.28
N LEU A 252 -16.87 -1.35 3.87
CA LEU A 252 -15.72 -0.88 4.64
C LEU A 252 -15.42 0.59 4.28
N VAL A 253 -15.20 1.43 5.28
CA VAL A 253 -14.75 2.82 5.12
C VAL A 253 -13.38 3.01 5.76
N SER A 254 -12.39 3.47 4.98
CA SER A 254 -11.03 3.75 5.47
C SER A 254 -10.38 4.93 4.73
N LEU A 255 -10.24 6.07 5.43
CA LEU A 255 -9.75 7.32 4.83
C LEU A 255 -8.27 7.66 5.15
N SER A 256 -7.47 6.71 5.66
CA SER A 256 -5.99 6.72 5.78
C SER A 256 -5.51 6.28 7.17
N SER A 257 -4.23 5.91 7.25
CA SER A 257 -3.47 5.77 8.50
C SER A 257 -2.71 7.05 8.88
N MET A 258 -2.73 8.07 8.00
CA MET A 258 -2.16 9.41 8.22
C MET A 258 -3.27 10.45 8.44
N ALA A 259 -2.93 11.54 9.12
CA ALA A 259 -3.82 12.66 9.35
C ALA A 259 -3.92 13.58 8.13
N PHE A 260 -5.13 13.74 7.61
CA PHE A 260 -5.42 14.70 6.55
C PHE A 260 -6.39 15.79 7.02
N PRO A 261 -6.18 17.06 6.59
CA PRO A 261 -7.13 18.13 6.89
C PRO A 261 -8.55 17.82 6.42
N GLY A 262 -9.53 17.89 7.34
CA GLY A 262 -10.94 17.62 7.06
C GLY A 262 -11.33 16.13 7.03
N GLN A 263 -10.44 15.21 7.43
CA GLN A 263 -10.72 13.78 7.45
C GLN A 263 -11.92 13.41 8.33
N GLN A 264 -12.03 13.98 9.53
CA GLN A 264 -13.18 13.76 10.41
C GLN A 264 -14.50 14.25 9.77
N GLU A 265 -14.48 15.41 9.12
CA GLU A 265 -15.66 15.96 8.42
C GLU A 265 -16.11 15.03 7.28
N VAL A 266 -15.17 14.52 6.49
CA VAL A 266 -15.50 13.59 5.39
C VAL A 266 -16.00 12.25 5.94
N LEU A 267 -15.42 11.72 7.03
CA LEU A 267 -15.95 10.53 7.70
C LEU A 267 -17.39 10.75 8.17
N GLN A 268 -17.69 11.89 8.79
CA GLN A 268 -19.05 12.22 9.22
C GLN A 268 -20.01 12.31 8.03
N LYS A 269 -19.62 12.96 6.93
CA LYS A 269 -20.45 13.03 5.71
C LYS A 269 -20.75 11.64 5.12
N ILE A 270 -19.80 10.71 5.19
CA ILE A 270 -20.01 9.32 4.76
C ILE A 270 -21.03 8.63 5.68
N LEU A 271 -20.90 8.78 6.99
CA LEU A 271 -21.84 8.23 7.97
C LEU A 271 -23.25 8.79 7.74
N ASP A 272 -23.39 10.10 7.62
CA ASP A 272 -24.67 10.78 7.40
C ASP A 272 -25.32 10.36 6.07
N GLY A 273 -24.52 10.28 4.99
CA GLY A 273 -25.00 9.90 3.67
C GLY A 273 -25.50 8.46 3.58
N ALA A 274 -24.97 7.57 4.42
CA ALA A 274 -25.32 6.16 4.45
C ALA A 274 -26.34 5.78 5.54
N ALA A 275 -26.73 6.72 6.40
CA ALA A 275 -27.60 6.46 7.56
C ALA A 275 -28.97 5.86 7.18
N GLY A 276 -29.52 6.24 6.02
CA GLY A 276 -30.79 5.73 5.49
C GLY A 276 -30.67 4.52 4.56
N LEU A 277 -29.45 4.05 4.26
CA LEU A 277 -29.23 2.96 3.32
C LEU A 277 -29.28 1.59 4.03
N PRO A 278 -29.82 0.54 3.38
CA PRO A 278 -29.86 -0.81 3.93
C PRO A 278 -28.48 -1.50 3.80
N VAL A 279 -27.45 -0.92 4.41
CA VAL A 279 -26.06 -1.38 4.38
C VAL A 279 -25.54 -1.56 5.81
N GLU A 280 -24.49 -2.37 6.00
CA GLU A 280 -23.72 -2.39 7.25
C GLU A 280 -22.39 -1.67 7.03
N LEU A 281 -22.15 -0.57 7.73
CA LEU A 281 -20.89 0.18 7.64
C LEU A 281 -19.90 -0.26 8.70
N ILE A 282 -18.68 -0.63 8.28
CA ILE A 282 -17.53 -0.80 9.16
C ILE A 282 -16.55 0.33 8.86
N VAL A 283 -16.39 1.27 9.79
CA VAL A 283 -15.53 2.45 9.63
C VAL A 283 -14.26 2.27 10.44
N THR A 284 -13.11 2.45 9.81
CA THR A 284 -11.81 2.54 10.50
C THR A 284 -11.27 3.96 10.46
N THR A 285 -11.02 4.55 11.62
CA THR A 285 -10.60 5.96 11.74
C THR A 285 -9.09 6.18 11.74
N GLY A 286 -8.30 5.11 11.97
CA GLY A 286 -6.87 5.23 12.18
C GLY A 286 -6.53 5.99 13.47
N ALA A 287 -5.27 6.37 13.64
CA ALA A 287 -4.83 7.11 14.83
C ALA A 287 -5.19 8.61 14.78
N ALA A 288 -5.46 9.16 13.58
CA ALA A 288 -5.67 10.58 13.36
C ALA A 288 -7.04 11.12 13.80
N VAL A 289 -8.07 10.26 13.82
CA VAL A 289 -9.44 10.63 14.21
C VAL A 289 -9.90 9.73 15.35
N ASP A 290 -10.39 10.35 16.42
CA ASP A 290 -10.96 9.63 17.55
C ASP A 290 -12.35 9.07 17.17
N PRO A 291 -12.61 7.75 17.25
CA PRO A 291 -13.93 7.19 16.97
C PRO A 291 -15.08 7.86 17.72
N ALA A 292 -14.84 8.32 18.95
CA ALA A 292 -15.85 8.95 19.78
C ALA A 292 -16.26 10.36 19.31
N SER A 293 -15.50 10.98 18.40
CA SER A 293 -15.84 12.30 17.84
C SER A 293 -16.81 12.23 16.65
N LEU A 294 -17.19 11.01 16.24
CA LEU A 294 -18.10 10.75 15.13
C LEU A 294 -19.47 10.31 15.65
N SER A 295 -20.53 10.83 15.04
CA SER A 295 -21.90 10.40 15.30
C SER A 295 -22.26 9.24 14.39
N ALA A 296 -22.20 8.01 14.91
CA ALA A 296 -22.50 6.80 14.15
C ALA A 296 -24.03 6.55 14.05
N PRO A 297 -24.59 6.38 12.83
CA PRO A 297 -25.96 5.90 12.67
C PRO A 297 -26.10 4.43 13.09
N ARG A 298 -27.35 3.96 13.24
CA ARG A 298 -27.66 2.59 13.72
C ARG A 298 -27.04 1.47 12.87
N ASN A 299 -26.74 1.75 11.61
CA ASN A 299 -26.19 0.80 10.66
C ASN A 299 -24.66 0.89 10.52
N ALA A 300 -23.97 1.60 11.43
CA ALA A 300 -22.53 1.77 11.39
C ALA A 300 -21.84 1.37 12.69
N ALA A 301 -20.70 0.67 12.55
CA ALA A 301 -19.74 0.42 13.62
C ALA A 301 -18.44 1.18 13.32
N VAL A 302 -18.00 2.00 14.26
CA VAL A 302 -16.80 2.84 14.13
C VAL A 302 -15.70 2.29 15.03
N HIS A 303 -14.56 1.99 14.43
CA HIS A 303 -13.41 1.39 15.09
C HIS A 303 -12.16 2.21 14.82
N ARG A 304 -11.21 2.21 15.76
CA ARG A 304 -9.89 2.79 15.52
C ARG A 304 -9.11 2.00 14.46
N TYR A 305 -9.14 0.68 14.58
CA TYR A 305 -8.48 -0.25 13.68
C TYR A 305 -9.29 -1.55 13.56
N VAL A 306 -9.31 -2.11 12.36
CA VAL A 306 -9.79 -3.46 12.05
C VAL A 306 -8.84 -4.04 11.01
N ASP A 307 -8.54 -5.33 11.10
CA ASP A 307 -7.77 -6.02 10.07
C ASP A 307 -8.59 -6.11 8.77
N HIS A 308 -8.25 -5.26 7.81
CA HIS A 308 -8.93 -5.17 6.53
C HIS A 308 -8.89 -6.48 5.74
N ASN A 309 -7.85 -7.31 5.89
CA ASN A 309 -7.76 -8.60 5.20
C ASN A 309 -8.84 -9.58 5.69
N ARG A 310 -9.23 -9.49 6.96
CA ARG A 310 -10.27 -10.35 7.55
C ARG A 310 -11.68 -9.92 7.18
N ILE A 311 -11.92 -8.62 7.01
CA ILE A 311 -13.27 -8.10 6.76
C ILE A 311 -13.62 -7.94 5.28
N MET A 312 -12.64 -7.60 4.42
CA MET A 312 -12.88 -7.38 3.00
C MET A 312 -13.54 -8.58 2.27
N PRO A 313 -13.23 -9.86 2.60
CA PRO A 313 -13.93 -11.00 2.00
C PRO A 313 -15.45 -11.00 2.20
N GLY A 314 -15.95 -10.36 3.26
CA GLY A 314 -17.38 -10.24 3.55
C GLY A 314 -17.99 -8.89 3.14
N CYS A 315 -17.23 -8.00 2.51
CA CYS A 315 -17.71 -6.69 2.05
C CYS A 315 -18.31 -6.78 0.65
N SER A 316 -19.12 -5.79 0.28
CA SER A 316 -19.67 -5.58 -1.06
C SER A 316 -19.09 -4.36 -1.76
N ALA A 317 -18.48 -3.43 -1.01
CA ALA A 317 -17.75 -2.27 -1.53
C ALA A 317 -16.77 -1.73 -0.48
N VAL A 318 -15.85 -0.87 -0.93
CA VAL A 318 -14.93 -0.13 -0.05
C VAL A 318 -15.02 1.35 -0.37
N ILE A 319 -15.12 2.20 0.65
CA ILE A 319 -14.91 3.65 0.55
C ILE A 319 -13.52 3.96 1.07
N CYS A 320 -12.67 4.58 0.25
CA CYS A 320 -11.33 4.95 0.67
C CYS A 320 -10.88 6.29 0.10
N HIS A 321 -9.75 6.79 0.57
CA HIS A 321 -9.18 8.04 0.10
C HIS A 321 -8.37 7.92 -1.20
N GLY A 322 -8.26 6.72 -1.78
CA GLY A 322 -7.46 6.47 -2.98
C GLY A 322 -6.00 6.12 -2.72
N GLY A 323 -5.60 5.83 -1.48
CA GLY A 323 -4.27 5.26 -1.22
C GLY A 323 -4.10 3.92 -1.94
N HIS A 324 -2.99 3.75 -2.66
CA HIS A 324 -2.77 2.62 -3.57
C HIS A 324 -2.93 1.26 -2.88
N ALA A 325 -2.32 1.04 -1.71
CA ALA A 325 -2.39 -0.23 -1.00
C ALA A 325 -3.83 -0.68 -0.68
N THR A 326 -4.65 0.19 -0.07
CA THR A 326 -6.05 -0.15 0.27
C THR A 326 -6.90 -0.33 -0.98
N SER A 327 -6.70 0.49 -2.00
CA SER A 327 -7.42 0.40 -3.26
C SER A 327 -7.12 -0.90 -4.01
N MET A 328 -5.84 -1.27 -4.14
CA MET A 328 -5.43 -2.51 -4.80
C MET A 328 -5.90 -3.72 -4.00
N ARG A 329 -5.87 -3.65 -2.66
CA ARG A 329 -6.41 -4.70 -1.79
C ARG A 329 -7.92 -4.91 -2.00
N ALA A 330 -8.70 -3.83 -2.04
CA ALA A 330 -10.14 -3.90 -2.30
C ALA A 330 -10.43 -4.56 -3.66
N LEU A 331 -9.74 -4.11 -4.71
CA LEU A 331 -9.86 -4.69 -6.05
C LEU A 331 -9.39 -6.15 -6.08
N ALA A 332 -8.32 -6.51 -5.37
CA ALA A 332 -7.85 -7.89 -5.24
C ALA A 332 -8.84 -8.80 -4.49
N HIS A 333 -9.85 -8.26 -3.81
CA HIS A 333 -11.02 -9.01 -3.31
C HIS A 333 -12.24 -8.95 -4.26
N GLY A 334 -12.10 -8.29 -5.42
CA GLY A 334 -13.18 -8.09 -6.38
C GLY A 334 -14.19 -7.01 -5.95
N LEU A 335 -13.82 -6.15 -4.99
CA LEU A 335 -14.72 -5.14 -4.43
C LEU A 335 -14.65 -3.84 -5.25
N PRO A 336 -15.79 -3.29 -5.69
CA PRO A 336 -15.81 -1.96 -6.27
C PRO A 336 -15.47 -0.90 -5.22
N VAL A 337 -14.84 0.19 -5.65
CA VAL A 337 -14.27 1.20 -4.76
C VAL A 337 -14.89 2.58 -4.98
N LEU A 338 -15.39 3.21 -3.91
CA LEU A 338 -15.76 4.63 -3.89
C LEU A 338 -14.58 5.44 -3.36
N VAL A 339 -13.96 6.26 -4.20
CA VAL A 339 -12.74 7.00 -3.87
C VAL A 339 -13.07 8.45 -3.52
N VAL A 340 -12.63 8.91 -2.36
CA VAL A 340 -12.78 10.30 -1.86
C VAL A 340 -11.40 10.88 -1.52
N PRO A 341 -10.67 11.48 -2.47
CA PRO A 341 -9.32 11.98 -2.24
C PRO A 341 -9.26 13.02 -1.13
N MET A 342 -8.35 12.82 -0.17
CA MET A 342 -8.15 13.67 1.00
C MET A 342 -7.05 14.72 0.80
N HIS A 343 -6.05 14.45 -0.04
CA HIS A 343 -4.91 15.33 -0.25
C HIS A 343 -4.68 15.61 -1.76
N PRO A 344 -4.71 16.88 -2.21
CA PRO A 344 -4.65 17.22 -3.63
C PRO A 344 -3.28 16.98 -4.27
N MET A 345 -2.21 16.92 -3.47
CA MET A 345 -0.84 16.74 -3.97
C MET A 345 -0.32 15.31 -3.78
N MET A 346 -1.19 14.35 -3.45
CA MET A 346 -0.84 12.93 -3.42
C MET A 346 -1.41 12.21 -4.64
N ASP A 347 -1.00 10.97 -4.85
CA ASP A 347 -1.43 10.07 -5.92
C ASP A 347 -2.93 9.70 -5.88
N GLN A 348 -3.61 9.96 -4.77
CA GLN A 348 -5.01 9.63 -4.49
C GLN A 348 -5.98 9.93 -5.63
N HIS A 349 -5.87 11.12 -6.25
CA HIS A 349 -6.74 11.49 -7.37
C HIS A 349 -6.42 10.67 -8.63
N MET A 350 -5.14 10.41 -8.90
CA MET A 350 -4.72 9.58 -10.03
C MET A 350 -5.18 8.14 -9.86
N VAL A 351 -5.05 7.57 -8.66
CA VAL A 351 -5.56 6.23 -8.32
C VAL A 351 -7.08 6.18 -8.50
N GLY A 352 -7.81 7.15 -7.93
CA GLY A 352 -9.26 7.22 -8.08
C GLY A 352 -9.72 7.35 -9.54
N LYS A 353 -9.00 8.14 -10.34
CA LYS A 353 -9.29 8.30 -11.78
C LYS A 353 -9.02 7.03 -12.56
N ALA A 354 -7.94 6.31 -12.26
CA ALA A 354 -7.63 5.02 -12.89
C ALA A 354 -8.72 3.98 -12.59
N ILE A 355 -9.14 3.85 -11.32
CA ILE A 355 -10.19 2.93 -10.90
C ILE A 355 -11.53 3.25 -11.57
N SER A 356 -11.89 4.53 -11.59
CA SER A 356 -13.14 4.98 -12.22
C SER A 356 -13.13 4.77 -13.74
N THR A 357 -12.01 5.08 -14.41
CA THR A 357 -11.84 4.84 -15.86
C THR A 357 -11.89 3.35 -16.19
N ALA A 358 -11.33 2.50 -15.34
CA ALA A 358 -11.41 1.04 -15.48
C ALA A 358 -12.82 0.47 -15.18
N GLY A 359 -13.77 1.32 -14.79
CA GLY A 359 -15.13 0.92 -14.46
C GLY A 359 -15.26 0.15 -13.15
N ALA A 360 -14.23 0.10 -12.30
CA ALA A 360 -14.24 -0.67 -11.05
C ALA A 360 -14.57 0.19 -9.81
N GLY A 361 -15.01 1.43 -10.02
CA GLY A 361 -15.34 2.33 -8.94
C GLY A 361 -15.82 3.69 -9.39
N VAL A 362 -16.02 4.56 -8.40
CA VAL A 362 -16.49 5.93 -8.59
C VAL A 362 -15.55 6.87 -7.85
N LEU A 363 -15.18 7.97 -8.49
CA LEU A 363 -14.37 9.04 -7.90
C LEU A 363 -15.28 10.21 -7.50
N LEU A 364 -15.27 10.56 -6.21
CA LEU A 364 -15.95 11.73 -5.67
C LEU A 364 -14.96 12.85 -5.32
N ASN A 365 -15.50 14.01 -4.97
CA ASN A 365 -14.74 15.11 -4.37
C ASN A 365 -14.88 15.05 -2.85
N ARG A 366 -13.84 15.44 -2.10
CA ARG A 366 -13.93 15.65 -0.64
C ARG A 366 -15.01 16.67 -0.22
N THR A 367 -15.42 17.55 -1.13
CA THR A 367 -16.50 18.53 -0.90
C THR A 367 -17.90 17.96 -1.19
N SER A 368 -18.02 16.71 -1.65
CA SER A 368 -19.32 16.09 -1.90
C SER A 368 -20.18 16.08 -0.64
N SER A 369 -21.48 16.36 -0.81
CA SER A 369 -22.44 16.36 0.30
C SER A 369 -22.76 14.92 0.77
N PRO A 370 -23.30 14.74 1.98
CA PRO A 370 -23.78 13.44 2.44
C PRO A 370 -24.73 12.76 1.45
N GLU A 371 -25.66 13.51 0.85
CA GLU A 371 -26.64 13.01 -0.12
C GLU A 371 -25.95 12.50 -1.39
N GLN A 372 -24.94 13.21 -1.88
CA GLN A 372 -24.15 12.80 -3.04
C GLN A 372 -23.35 11.53 -2.74
N ILE A 373 -22.76 11.42 -1.55
CA ILE A 373 -22.01 10.23 -1.12
C ILE A 373 -22.94 9.02 -0.99
N GLY A 374 -24.11 9.20 -0.34
CA GLY A 374 -25.12 8.17 -0.19
C GLY A 374 -25.67 7.68 -1.52
N ALA A 375 -26.00 8.59 -2.43
CA ALA A 375 -26.47 8.26 -3.78
C ALA A 375 -25.39 7.50 -4.58
N ALA A 376 -24.13 7.94 -4.51
CA ALA A 376 -23.03 7.26 -5.18
C ALA A 376 -22.79 5.84 -4.61
N LEU A 377 -22.87 5.67 -3.28
CA LEU A 377 -22.74 4.37 -2.64
C LEU A 377 -23.87 3.42 -3.05
N ALA A 378 -25.12 3.90 -3.04
CA ALA A 378 -26.28 3.11 -3.45
C ALA A 378 -26.17 2.68 -4.92
N ALA A 379 -25.79 3.60 -5.81
CA ALA A 379 -25.57 3.30 -7.23
C ALA A 379 -24.42 2.30 -7.44
N LEU A 380 -23.32 2.45 -6.71
CA LEU A 380 -22.16 1.55 -6.77
C LEU A 380 -22.56 0.12 -6.36
N LEU A 381 -23.32 -0.02 -5.26
CA LEU A 381 -23.79 -1.30 -4.76
C LEU A 381 -24.82 -1.96 -5.69
N ALA A 382 -25.66 -1.18 -6.37
CA ALA A 382 -26.62 -1.72 -7.34
C ALA A 382 -25.96 -2.15 -8.66
N SER A 383 -24.86 -1.51 -9.06
CA SER A 383 -24.22 -1.69 -10.37
C SER A 383 -23.52 -3.04 -10.55
N GLU A 384 -24.06 -3.88 -11.44
CA GLU A 384 -23.41 -5.13 -11.84
C GLU A 384 -22.14 -4.90 -12.68
N SER A 385 -22.10 -3.83 -13.48
CA SER A 385 -20.92 -3.51 -14.30
C SER A 385 -19.71 -3.16 -13.42
N HIS A 386 -19.90 -2.38 -12.35
CA HIS A 386 -18.84 -2.09 -11.39
C HIS A 386 -18.33 -3.36 -10.69
N ARG A 387 -19.23 -4.25 -10.27
CA ARG A 387 -18.85 -5.53 -9.66
C ARG A 387 -18.07 -6.42 -10.64
N LYS A 388 -18.52 -6.53 -11.90
CA LYS A 388 -17.83 -7.31 -12.94
C LYS A 388 -16.44 -6.76 -13.25
N ALA A 389 -16.31 -5.44 -13.37
CA ALA A 389 -15.01 -4.79 -13.60
C ALA A 389 -14.05 -4.98 -12.41
N ALA A 390 -14.52 -4.78 -11.19
CA ALA A 390 -13.72 -5.02 -9.98
C ALA A 390 -13.30 -6.49 -9.87
N ALA A 391 -14.20 -7.44 -10.16
CA ALA A 391 -13.89 -8.86 -10.18
C ALA A 391 -12.83 -9.21 -11.25
N TYR A 392 -12.94 -8.66 -12.45
CA TYR A 392 -11.97 -8.85 -13.54
C TYR A 392 -10.58 -8.33 -13.15
N ILE A 393 -10.50 -7.11 -12.62
CA ILE A 393 -9.22 -6.54 -12.14
C ILE A 393 -8.69 -7.38 -10.98
N GLY A 394 -9.54 -7.78 -10.03
CA GLY A 394 -9.16 -8.61 -8.91
C GLY A 394 -8.56 -9.94 -9.33
N ASP A 395 -9.15 -10.60 -10.32
CA ASP A 395 -8.61 -11.82 -10.93
C ASP A 395 -7.21 -11.59 -11.51
N ARG A 396 -6.99 -10.47 -12.20
CA ARG A 396 -5.67 -10.10 -12.72
C ARG A 396 -4.65 -9.87 -11.60
N LEU A 397 -5.02 -9.08 -10.58
CA LEU A 397 -4.16 -8.77 -9.44
C LEU A 397 -3.75 -10.04 -8.68
N ARG A 398 -4.67 -10.99 -8.47
CA ARG A 398 -4.38 -12.26 -7.80
C ARG A 398 -3.52 -13.21 -8.63
N ARG A 399 -3.59 -13.14 -9.96
CA ARG A 399 -2.76 -13.95 -10.88
C ARG A 399 -1.39 -13.32 -11.12
N ALA A 400 -1.23 -12.02 -10.89
CA ALA A 400 0.04 -11.34 -11.00
C ALA A 400 1.07 -11.96 -10.04
N ALA A 401 2.33 -11.98 -10.45
CA ALA A 401 3.40 -12.52 -9.64
C ALA A 401 3.71 -11.63 -8.42
N GLY A 402 3.45 -10.32 -8.49
CA GLY A 402 3.48 -9.41 -7.34
C GLY A 402 4.81 -9.50 -6.60
N ALA A 403 4.76 -9.86 -5.31
CA ALA A 403 5.97 -10.04 -4.51
C ALA A 403 6.96 -11.04 -5.11
N ARG A 404 6.49 -12.11 -5.76
CA ARG A 404 7.35 -13.11 -6.43
C ARG A 404 8.15 -12.51 -7.58
N ALA A 405 7.52 -11.70 -8.42
CA ALA A 405 8.24 -11.00 -9.48
C ALA A 405 9.22 -9.97 -8.90
N GLY A 406 8.81 -9.23 -7.86
CA GLY A 406 9.70 -8.29 -7.18
C GLY A 406 10.94 -8.96 -6.58
N ALA A 407 10.75 -10.09 -5.90
CA ALA A 407 11.83 -10.89 -5.34
C ALA A 407 12.75 -11.43 -6.44
N GLN A 408 12.20 -11.99 -7.53
CA GLN A 408 12.98 -12.49 -8.65
C GLN A 408 13.84 -11.39 -9.29
N ILE A 409 13.26 -10.21 -9.55
CA ILE A 409 14.00 -9.07 -10.11
C ILE A 409 15.18 -8.65 -9.21
N LEU A 410 15.00 -8.72 -7.89
CA LEU A 410 16.05 -8.39 -6.94
C LEU A 410 17.11 -9.51 -6.86
N ALA A 411 16.70 -10.78 -6.88
CA ALA A 411 17.59 -11.94 -6.88
C ALA A 411 18.46 -11.99 -8.15
N ASP A 412 17.86 -11.77 -9.33
CA ASP A 412 18.55 -11.68 -10.62
C ASP A 412 19.55 -10.53 -10.65
N LEU A 413 19.29 -9.45 -9.91
CA LEU A 413 20.23 -8.36 -9.75
C LEU A 413 21.34 -8.71 -8.75
N ALA A 414 21.10 -9.55 -7.75
CA ALA A 414 22.11 -9.89 -6.76
C ALA A 414 23.15 -10.91 -7.27
N GLY A 415 22.70 -11.89 -8.08
CA GLY A 415 23.57 -12.81 -8.81
C GLY A 415 24.35 -12.14 -9.93
#